data_AF-B0AZS2-F1
#
_entry.id   AF-B0AZS2-F1
#
_cell.length_a   1.000
_cell.length_b   1.000
_cell.length_c   1.000
_cell.angle_alpha   90.00
_cell.angle_beta   90.00
_cell.angle_gamma   90.00
#
_symmetry.space_group_name_H-M   'P 1'
#
loop_
_entity.id
_entity.type
_entity.pdbx_description
1 polymer ?
#
loop_
_entity_poly.entity_id
_entity_poly.type
_entity_poly.pdbx_seq_one_letter_code
_entity_poly.pdbx_strand_id
1 'polypeptide(L)'
;MRYTTAGQLWNIISPREFVDFSYTVGYKEGLLSCGISLDWDEKRPEFVRGYNHPCGWFCVPLKDNPNQSLLTGYIQTDLRGMIPQSAVDTAMASTLTNFYGDLRKAL
;
A
#
# COMPACT_ATOMS: atom_id res chain seq x y z
N MET A 1 8.04 -3.86 8.91
CA MET A 1 6.61 -3.61 9.20
C MET A 1 5.82 -4.86 8.84
N ARG A 2 4.89 -5.32 9.69
CA ARG A 2 4.00 -6.46 9.37
C ARG A 2 2.56 -6.02 9.52
N TYR A 3 1.71 -6.31 8.54
CA TYR A 3 0.33 -5.86 8.51
C TYR A 3 -0.56 -6.79 7.69
N THR A 4 -1.88 -6.60 7.78
CA THR A 4 -2.89 -7.43 7.13
C THR A 4 -3.93 -6.59 6.41
N THR A 5 -4.51 -7.14 5.35
CA THR A 5 -5.71 -6.60 4.70
C THR A 5 -6.93 -7.43 5.08
N ALA A 6 -8.08 -6.77 5.19
CA ALA A 6 -9.37 -7.47 5.22
C ALA A 6 -9.65 -8.11 3.85
N GLY A 7 -10.61 -9.03 3.80
CA GLY A 7 -11.10 -9.54 2.51
C GLY A 7 -11.69 -8.40 1.67
N GLN A 8 -11.39 -8.42 0.37
CA GLN A 8 -11.78 -7.37 -0.57
C GLN A 8 -12.82 -7.89 -1.56
N LEU A 9 -13.62 -6.97 -2.11
CA LEU A 9 -14.67 -7.27 -3.10
C LEU A 9 -15.59 -8.41 -2.64
N TRP A 10 -16.23 -8.26 -1.47
CA TRP A 10 -17.07 -9.30 -0.86
C TRP A 10 -16.38 -10.66 -0.74
N ASN A 11 -15.12 -10.66 -0.32
CA ASN A 11 -14.26 -11.85 -0.16
C ASN A 11 -13.92 -12.62 -1.46
N ILE A 12 -14.11 -12.02 -2.64
CA ILE A 12 -13.51 -12.55 -3.88
C ILE A 12 -11.98 -12.63 -3.72
N ILE A 13 -11.40 -11.63 -3.03
CA ILE A 13 -10.00 -11.65 -2.61
C ILE A 13 -10.00 -11.88 -1.10
N SER A 14 -9.48 -13.02 -0.65
CA SER A 14 -9.34 -13.34 0.76
C SER A 14 -8.33 -12.41 1.47
N PRO A 15 -8.30 -12.36 2.82
CA PRO A 15 -7.31 -11.58 3.55
C PRO A 15 -5.86 -11.87 3.13
N ARG A 16 -5.01 -10.85 3.16
CA ARG A 16 -3.58 -10.96 2.92
C ARG A 16 -2.78 -10.50 4.13
N GLU A 17 -1.58 -11.05 4.26
CA GLU A 17 -0.56 -10.47 5.13
C GLU A 17 0.65 -10.04 4.31
N PHE A 18 1.34 -9.00 4.80
CA PHE A 18 2.56 -8.45 4.23
C PHE A 18 3.60 -8.27 5.33
N VAL A 19 4.86 -8.54 4.99
CA VAL A 19 6.02 -8.30 5.85
C VAL A 19 7.02 -7.51 5.01
N ASP A 20 7.12 -6.23 5.29
CA ASP A 20 7.85 -5.28 4.45
C ASP A 20 9.00 -4.63 5.22
N PHE A 21 10.14 -4.48 4.56
CA PHE A 21 11.08 -3.43 4.91
C PHE A 21 10.39 -2.08 4.70
N SER A 22 10.61 -1.15 5.61
CA SER A 22 10.09 0.21 5.52
C SER A 22 11.18 1.20 5.89
N TYR A 23 11.32 2.24 5.08
CA TYR A 23 12.32 3.27 5.27
C TYR A 23 11.74 4.63 4.93
N THR A 24 11.97 5.60 5.80
CA THR A 24 11.56 6.99 5.59
C THR A 24 12.80 7.86 5.53
N VAL A 25 12.89 8.69 4.50
CA VAL A 25 14.05 9.54 4.21
C VAL A 25 13.60 10.89 3.66
N GLY A 26 14.45 11.91 3.83
CA GLY A 26 14.25 13.20 3.19
C GLY A 26 14.26 13.10 1.66
N TYR A 27 13.33 13.80 1.01
CA TYR A 27 13.24 13.88 -0.44
C TYR A 27 12.85 15.29 -0.87
N LYS A 28 13.79 16.03 -1.46
CA LYS A 28 13.63 17.45 -1.81
C LYS A 28 13.20 18.26 -0.57
N GLU A 29 12.10 19.01 -0.67
CA GLU A 29 11.50 19.79 0.43
C GLU A 29 10.53 18.96 1.29
N GLY A 30 10.45 17.65 1.07
CA GLY A 30 9.52 16.78 1.79
C GLY A 30 10.15 15.44 2.14
N LEU A 31 9.33 14.38 2.09
CA LEU A 31 9.68 13.05 2.56
C LEU A 31 9.33 11.99 1.52
N LEU A 32 10.12 10.92 1.53
CA LEU A 32 9.79 9.64 0.91
C LEU A 32 9.66 8.61 2.02
N SER A 33 8.52 7.91 2.06
CA SER A 33 8.37 6.68 2.84
C SER A 33 8.19 5.52 1.87
N CYS A 34 9.15 4.60 1.83
CA CYS A 34 9.19 3.51 0.86
C CYS A 34 9.37 2.15 1.53
N GLY A 35 9.09 1.09 0.76
CA GLY A 35 9.20 -0.27 1.24
C GLY A 35 9.27 -1.32 0.14
N ILE A 36 9.57 -2.54 0.56
CA ILE A 36 9.58 -3.76 -0.25
C ILE A 36 9.35 -4.95 0.69
N SER A 37 8.65 -5.98 0.24
CA SER A 37 8.51 -7.20 1.02
C SER A 37 9.85 -7.88 1.29
N LEU A 38 9.95 -8.50 2.46
CA LEU A 38 11.06 -9.32 2.89
C LEU A 38 10.62 -10.77 3.05
N ASP A 39 11.59 -11.67 2.92
CA ASP A 39 11.40 -13.04 3.38
C ASP A 39 11.28 -13.07 4.91
N TRP A 40 10.29 -13.84 5.39
CA TRP A 40 10.00 -13.97 6.81
C TRP A 40 9.40 -15.33 7.10
N ASP A 41 10.06 -16.09 7.98
CA ASP A 41 9.81 -17.52 8.20
C ASP A 41 8.44 -17.82 8.80
N GLU A 42 7.96 -16.96 9.70
CA GLU A 42 6.68 -17.17 10.36
C GLU A 42 5.54 -17.10 9.33
N LYS A 43 4.75 -18.17 9.23
CA LYS A 43 3.59 -18.27 8.33
C LYS A 43 2.32 -18.40 9.16
N ARG A 44 1.32 -17.61 8.81
CA ARG A 44 -0.01 -17.66 9.42
C ARG A 44 -1.02 -18.25 8.44
N PRO A 45 -1.66 -19.39 8.73
CA PRO A 45 -2.52 -20.08 7.78
C PRO A 45 -3.80 -19.30 7.47
N GLU A 46 -4.17 -18.32 8.30
CA GLU A 46 -5.36 -17.48 8.08
C GLU A 46 -5.18 -16.47 6.93
N PHE A 47 -3.93 -16.26 6.47
CA PHE A 47 -3.59 -15.24 5.49
C PHE A 47 -2.74 -15.81 4.36
N VAL A 48 -3.03 -15.39 3.13
CA VAL A 48 -2.07 -15.56 2.04
C VAL A 48 -1.01 -14.46 2.17
N ARG A 49 0.27 -14.85 2.21
CA ARG A 49 1.40 -13.90 2.19
C ARG A 49 1.50 -13.27 0.80
N GLY A 50 1.02 -12.04 0.68
CA GLY A 50 1.24 -11.21 -0.52
C GLY A 50 2.69 -10.73 -0.58
N TYR A 51 3.06 -10.12 -1.70
CA TYR A 51 4.39 -9.57 -1.92
C TYR A 51 4.31 -8.16 -2.51
N ASN A 52 4.81 -7.18 -1.79
CA ASN A 52 5.06 -5.86 -2.33
C ASN A 52 6.43 -5.83 -2.99
N HIS A 53 6.42 -5.58 -4.30
CA HIS A 53 7.60 -5.07 -4.98
C HIS A 53 7.90 -3.64 -4.50
N PRO A 54 9.02 -3.00 -4.91
CA PRO A 54 9.34 -1.64 -4.48
C PRO A 54 8.15 -0.69 -4.62
N CYS A 55 7.77 -0.09 -3.50
CA CYS A 55 6.62 0.80 -3.39
C CYS A 55 6.94 1.97 -2.45
N GLY A 56 6.09 2.99 -2.44
CA GLY A 56 6.27 4.12 -1.54
C GLY A 56 5.39 5.33 -1.81
N TRP A 57 5.50 6.29 -0.90
CA TRP A 57 4.76 7.53 -0.87
C TRP A 57 5.72 8.70 -0.81
N PHE A 58 5.66 9.57 -1.81
CA PHE A 58 6.31 10.87 -1.81
C PHE A 58 5.32 11.89 -1.28
N CYS A 59 5.71 12.66 -0.27
CA CYS A 59 4.92 13.76 0.27
C CYS A 59 5.76 15.03 0.24
N VAL A 60 5.36 16.00 -0.57
CA VAL A 60 6.08 17.27 -0.74
C VAL A 60 5.10 18.45 -0.64
N PRO A 61 5.54 19.66 -0.28
CA PRO A 61 4.69 20.84 -0.34
C PRO A 61 4.08 21.03 -1.75
N LEU A 62 2.80 21.42 -1.81
CA LEU A 62 2.16 21.74 -3.08
C LEU A 62 2.71 23.08 -3.59
N LYS A 63 3.17 23.12 -4.84
CA LYS A 63 3.89 24.26 -5.42
C LYS A 63 3.15 25.60 -5.29
N ASP A 64 1.84 25.58 -5.53
CA ASP A 64 1.03 26.80 -5.56
C ASP A 64 0.43 27.16 -4.19
N ASN A 65 0.49 26.23 -3.22
CA ASN A 65 -0.01 26.44 -1.86
C ASN A 65 0.78 25.56 -0.87
N PRO A 66 1.86 26.08 -0.26
CA PRO A 66 2.72 25.29 0.62
C PRO A 66 2.06 24.87 1.94
N ASN A 67 0.87 25.42 2.27
CA ASN A 67 0.06 24.95 3.41
C ASN A 67 -0.64 23.60 3.10
N GLN A 68 -0.54 23.11 1.86
CA GLN A 68 -1.02 21.80 1.44
C GLN A 68 0.15 20.94 0.96
N SER A 69 -0.07 19.63 0.89
CA SER A 69 0.92 18.67 0.41
C SER A 69 0.43 17.92 -0.82
N LEU A 70 1.33 17.69 -1.78
CA LEU A 70 1.15 16.75 -2.87
C LEU A 70 1.67 15.37 -2.41
N LEU A 71 0.74 14.45 -2.19
CA LEU A 71 1.04 13.06 -1.87
C LEU A 71 0.94 12.22 -3.15
N THR A 72 2.02 11.55 -3.53
CA THR A 72 2.10 10.68 -4.72
C THR A 72 2.51 9.28 -4.29
N GLY A 73 1.66 8.30 -4.59
CA GLY A 73 1.88 6.89 -4.24
C GLY A 73 2.25 6.04 -5.44
N TYR A 74 3.23 5.16 -5.26
CA TYR A 74 3.54 4.06 -6.15
C TYR A 74 3.33 2.76 -5.39
N ILE A 75 2.42 1.92 -5.87
CA ILE A 75 2.15 0.60 -5.29
C ILE A 75 2.33 -0.47 -6.36
N GLN A 76 2.96 -1.57 -5.98
CA GLN A 76 3.25 -2.67 -6.88
C GLN A 76 3.13 -3.99 -6.10
N THR A 77 1.89 -4.34 -5.81
CA THR A 77 1.55 -5.49 -4.96
C THR A 77 1.19 -6.70 -5.81
N ASP A 78 1.85 -7.82 -5.56
CA ASP A 78 1.40 -9.15 -5.96
C ASP A 78 0.58 -9.76 -4.82
N LEU A 79 -0.74 -9.86 -5.02
CA LEU A 79 -1.66 -10.47 -4.06
C LEU A 79 -1.50 -11.99 -4.00
N ARG A 80 -0.86 -12.60 -5.00
CA ARG A 80 -0.72 -14.05 -5.19
C ARG A 80 -2.06 -14.81 -5.23
N GLY A 81 -1.94 -16.10 -5.52
CA GLY A 81 -3.09 -16.98 -5.71
C GLY A 81 -3.71 -16.83 -7.11
N MET A 82 -4.76 -17.60 -7.37
CA MET A 82 -5.49 -17.56 -8.64
C MET A 82 -6.68 -16.61 -8.51
N ILE A 83 -6.46 -15.34 -8.85
CA ILE A 83 -7.48 -14.29 -8.82
C ILE A 83 -7.66 -13.77 -10.25
N PRO A 84 -8.90 -13.55 -10.73
CA PRO A 84 -9.11 -12.85 -11.98
C PRO A 84 -8.43 -11.47 -11.97
N GLN A 85 -7.63 -11.15 -13.00
CA GLN A 85 -6.89 -9.89 -13.05
C GLN A 85 -7.81 -8.67 -12.90
N SER A 86 -9.01 -8.71 -13.48
CA SER A 86 -10.00 -7.64 -13.34
C SER A 86 -10.42 -7.38 -11.88
N ALA A 87 -10.47 -8.41 -11.04
CA ALA A 87 -10.74 -8.27 -9.61
C ALA A 87 -9.53 -7.67 -8.89
N VAL A 88 -8.31 -8.06 -9.25
CA VAL A 88 -7.07 -7.45 -8.73
C VAL A 88 -7.04 -5.96 -9.08
N ASP A 89 -7.24 -5.60 -10.34
CA ASP A 89 -7.21 -4.21 -10.81
C ASP A 89 -8.23 -3.34 -10.08
N THR A 90 -9.46 -3.84 -9.94
CA THR A 90 -10.55 -3.16 -9.22
C THR A 90 -10.20 -2.96 -7.74
N ALA A 91 -9.69 -4.00 -7.07
CA ALA A 91 -9.32 -3.92 -5.66
C ALA A 91 -8.16 -2.95 -5.43
N MET A 92 -7.13 -2.97 -6.28
CA MET A 92 -5.97 -2.09 -6.18
C MET A 92 -6.36 -0.61 -6.40
N ALA A 93 -7.16 -0.33 -7.43
CA ALA A 93 -7.67 1.02 -7.69
C ALA A 93 -8.53 1.53 -6.52
N SER A 94 -9.47 0.73 -6.03
CA SER A 94 -10.33 1.09 -4.90
C SER A 94 -9.53 1.32 -3.61
N THR A 95 -8.49 0.50 -3.37
CA THR A 95 -7.62 0.64 -2.20
C THR A 95 -6.90 1.99 -2.21
N LEU A 96 -6.35 2.41 -3.35
CA LEU A 96 -5.71 3.72 -3.49
C LEU A 96 -6.69 4.87 -3.27
N THR A 97 -7.86 4.84 -3.90
CA THR A 97 -8.84 5.93 -3.74
C THR A 97 -9.31 6.05 -2.29
N ASN A 98 -9.55 4.92 -1.63
CA ASN A 98 -9.98 4.89 -0.23
C ASN A 98 -8.86 5.39 0.69
N PHE A 99 -7.61 5.01 0.43
CA PHE A 99 -6.46 5.49 1.21
C PHE A 99 -6.39 7.02 1.27
N TYR A 100 -6.49 7.72 0.13
CA TYR A 100 -6.50 9.19 0.14
C TYR A 100 -7.74 9.76 0.84
N GLY A 101 -8.91 9.13 0.64
CA GLY A 101 -10.15 9.55 1.27
C GLY A 101 -10.12 9.44 2.79
N ASP A 102 -9.60 8.33 3.31
CA ASP A 102 -9.53 8.07 4.75
C ASP A 102 -8.41 8.86 5.42
N LEU A 103 -7.26 9.05 4.76
CA LEU A 103 -6.20 9.93 5.24
C LEU A 103 -6.70 11.38 5.41
N ARG A 104 -7.50 11.88 4.45
CA ARG A 104 -8.10 13.22 4.54
C ARG A 104 -9.12 13.38 5.66
N LYS A 105 -9.77 12.31 6.11
CA LYS A 105 -10.71 12.36 7.25
C LYS A 105 -9.99 12.30 8.59
N ALA A 106 -8.80 11.71 8.63
CA ALA A 106 -8.02 11.51 9.84
C ALA A 106 -7.18 12.75 10.25
N LEU A 107 -6.92 13.64 9.30
CA LEU A 107 -6.20 14.91 9.47
C LEU A 107 -7.20 16.07 9.55
#